data_AF-A0A933AUZ2-F1
#
_entry.id   AF-A0A933AUZ2-F1
#
_cell.length_a   1.000
_cell.length_b   1.000
_cell.length_c   1.000
_cell.angle_alpha   90.00
_cell.angle_beta   90.00
_cell.angle_gamma   90.00
#
_symmetry.space_group_name_H-M   'P 1'
#
loop_
_entity.id
_entity.type
_entity.pdbx_description
1 polymer ?
#
loop_
_entity_poly.entity_id
_entity_poly.type
_entity_poly.pdbx_seq_one_letter_code
_entity_poly.pdbx_strand_id
1 'polypeptide(L)' 'MEKKSCYICGKEALSKNESGLTKKLLDKDSKRFYCLDCLAEYLGVDTELLLAKVEEFKAQGCKLF' A
#
# COMPACT_ATOMS: atom_id res chain seq x y z
N MET A 1 8.88 9.84 -12.69
CA MET A 1 8.03 9.22 -11.64
C MET A 1 7.87 7.77 -12.02
N GLU A 2 8.56 6.85 -11.34
CA GLU A 2 8.49 5.42 -11.65
C GLU A 2 7.07 4.91 -11.38
N LYS A 3 6.39 4.40 -12.40
CA LYS A 3 5.06 3.81 -12.26
C LYS A 3 5.23 2.46 -11.58
N LYS A 4 4.75 2.34 -10.34
CA LYS A 4 4.69 1.06 -9.64
C LYS A 4 3.47 0.30 -10.09
N SER A 5 3.59 -1.02 -10.24
CA SER A 5 2.50 -1.92 -10.59
C SER A 5 2.23 -2.92 -9.49
N CYS A 6 0.99 -3.39 -9.42
CA CYS A 6 0.60 -4.46 -8.51
C CYS A 6 1.20 -5.78 -9.01
N TYR A 7 1.88 -6.48 -8.11
CA TYR A 7 2.47 -7.79 -8.38
C TYR A 7 1.44 -8.90 -8.63
N ILE A 8 0.18 -8.72 -8.15
CA ILE A 8 -0.87 -9.73 -8.26
C ILE A 8 -1.74 -9.50 -9.50
N CYS A 9 -2.44 -8.37 -9.58
CA CYS A 9 -3.39 -8.10 -10.65
C CYS A 9 -2.79 -7.31 -11.84
N GLY A 10 -1.53 -6.90 -11.76
CA GLY A 10 -0.88 -6.11 -12.80
C GLY A 10 -1.32 -4.65 -12.86
N LYS A 11 -2.21 -4.18 -11.97
CA LYS A 11 -2.67 -2.77 -11.93
C LYS A 11 -1.47 -1.83 -11.93
N GLU A 12 -1.39 -1.00 -12.97
CA GLU A 12 -0.33 -0.01 -13.12
C GLU A 12 -0.66 1.29 -12.36
N ALA A 13 0.34 2.17 -12.25
CA ALA A 13 0.20 3.50 -11.66
C ALA A 13 -0.35 3.47 -10.21
N LEU A 14 0.19 2.58 -9.38
CA LEU A 14 -0.14 2.53 -7.96
C LEU A 14 0.11 3.87 -7.27
N SER A 15 -0.82 4.25 -6.42
CA SER A 15 -0.77 5.48 -5.64
C SER A 15 0.36 5.43 -4.61
N LYS A 16 0.78 6.62 -4.13
CA LYS A 16 1.74 6.73 -3.02
C LYS A 16 1.27 5.90 -1.82
N ASN A 17 -0.02 5.94 -1.51
CA ASN A 17 -0.64 5.14 -0.44
C ASN A 17 -0.49 3.64 -0.66
N GLU A 18 -0.82 3.12 -1.84
CA GLU A 18 -0.71 1.67 -2.14
C GLU A 18 0.75 1.19 -1.96
N SER A 19 1.70 1.95 -2.51
CA SER A 19 3.12 1.60 -2.38
C SER A 19 3.68 1.81 -0.97
N GLY A 20 3.18 2.83 -0.26
CA GLY A 20 3.54 3.14 1.12
C GLY A 20 3.02 2.08 2.08
N LEU A 21 1.79 1.60 1.88
CA LEU A 21 1.17 0.54 2.67
C LEU A 21 1.95 -0.76 2.52
N THR A 22 2.27 -1.13 1.28
CA THR A 22 3.13 -2.30 1.04
C THR A 22 4.44 -2.20 1.81
N LYS A 23 5.10 -1.03 1.78
CA LYS A 23 6.36 -0.83 2.51
C LYS A 23 6.21 -0.81 4.03
N LYS A 24 5.10 -0.26 4.51
CA LYS A 24 4.87 -0.03 5.94
C LYS A 24 4.36 -1.29 6.64
N LEU A 25 3.53 -2.10 5.97
CA LEU A 25 2.88 -3.28 6.53
C LEU A 25 3.60 -4.59 6.20
N LEU A 26 4.25 -4.70 5.03
CA LEU A 26 4.94 -5.93 4.64
C LEU A 26 6.44 -5.83 4.87
N ASP A 27 7.11 -4.97 4.13
CA ASP A 27 8.57 -4.82 4.23
C ASP A 27 9.03 -3.48 3.62
N LYS A 28 9.84 -2.72 4.36
CA LYS A 28 10.27 -1.36 3.99
C LYS A 28 11.10 -1.34 2.69
N ASP A 29 11.79 -2.43 2.40
CA ASP A 29 12.66 -2.65 1.26
C ASP A 29 11.97 -3.49 0.16
N SER A 30 10.66 -3.74 0.29
CA SER A 30 9.90 -4.48 -0.71
C SER A 30 9.99 -3.82 -2.09
N LYS A 31 10.37 -4.65 -3.07
CA LYS A 31 10.37 -4.32 -4.50
C LYS A 31 9.06 -4.67 -5.19
N ARG A 32 8.18 -5.43 -4.51
CA ARG A 32 6.87 -5.85 -5.00
C ARG A 32 5.81 -5.01 -4.30
N PHE A 33 4.93 -4.40 -5.07
CA PHE A 33 3.85 -3.56 -4.55
C PHE A 33 2.50 -4.21 -4.80
N TYR A 34 1.53 -3.88 -3.96
CA TYR A 34 0.16 -4.34 -4.09
C TYR A 34 -0.76 -3.13 -4.28
N CYS A 35 -1.78 -3.28 -5.11
CA CYS A 35 -2.89 -2.34 -5.07
C CYS A 35 -3.65 -2.51 -3.75
N LEU A 36 -4.51 -1.55 -3.42
CA LEU A 36 -5.26 -1.57 -2.17
C LEU A 36 -6.07 -2.87 -2.00
N ASP A 37 -6.72 -3.31 -3.06
CA ASP A 37 -7.59 -4.48 -3.09
C ASP A 37 -6.82 -5.80 -2.89
N CYS A 38 -5.79 -6.03 -3.71
CA CYS A 38 -4.95 -7.22 -3.55
C CYS A 38 -4.19 -7.24 -2.22
N LEU A 39 -3.86 -6.07 -1.65
CA LEU A 39 -3.24 -6.00 -0.33
C LEU A 39 -4.24 -6.36 0.77
N ALA A 40 -5.48 -5.90 0.65
CA ALA A 40 -6.58 -6.24 1.55
C ALA A 40 -6.83 -7.75 1.53
N GLU A 41 -6.94 -8.36 0.35
CA GLU A 41 -7.09 -9.82 0.22
C GLU A 41 -5.88 -10.57 0.80
N TYR A 42 -4.65 -10.12 0.51
CA TYR A 42 -3.43 -10.75 1.04
C TYR A 42 -3.37 -10.73 2.57
N LEU A 43 -3.85 -9.65 3.19
CA LEU A 43 -3.88 -9.48 4.65
C LEU A 43 -5.16 -10.03 5.29
N GLY A 44 -6.16 -10.41 4.50
CA GLY A 44 -7.48 -10.85 4.98
C GLY A 44 -8.25 -9.74 5.70
N VAL A 45 -8.15 -8.50 5.25
CA VAL A 45 -8.81 -7.33 5.85
C VAL A 45 -9.55 -6.51 4.79
N ASP A 46 -10.48 -5.67 5.21
CA ASP A 46 -11.16 -4.73 4.31
C ASP A 46 -10.24 -3.60 3.83
N THR A 47 -10.48 -3.15 2.60
CA THR A 47 -9.77 -1.99 2.01
C THR A 47 -9.98 -0.71 2.82
N GLU A 48 -11.13 -0.56 3.47
CA GLU A 48 -11.42 0.57 4.38
C GLU A 48 -10.49 0.59 5.60
N LEU A 49 -10.16 -0.58 6.17
CA LEU A 49 -9.22 -0.66 7.29
C LEU A 49 -7.82 -0.21 6.87
N LEU A 50 -7.40 -0.56 5.66
CA LEU A 50 -6.14 -0.11 5.09
C LEU A 50 -6.11 1.41 4.90
N LEU A 51 -7.21 2.01 4.44
CA LEU A 51 -7.33 3.47 4.29
C LEU A 51 -7.30 4.17 5.66
N ALA A 52 -8.00 3.64 6.66
CA ALA A 52 -7.95 4.16 8.03
C ALA A 52 -6.52 4.12 8.58
N LYS A 53 -5.77 3.04 8.30
CA LYS A 53 -4.35 2.94 8.67
C LYS A 53 -3.47 3.96 7.96
N VAL A 54 -3.73 4.28 6.70
CA VAL A 54 -3.01 5.36 6.00
C VAL A 54 -3.18 6.69 6.75
N GLU A 55 -4.42 7.06 7.09
CA GLU A 55 -4.69 8.30 7.81
C GLU A 55 -4.06 8.30 9.21
N GLU A 56 -4.12 7.17 9.92
CA GLU A 56 -3.44 6.97 11.20
C GLU A 56 -1.92 7.18 11.09
N PHE A 57 -1.28 6.65 10.04
CA PHE A 57 0.15 6.84 9.80
C PHE A 57 0.50 8.28 9.41
N LYS A 58 -0.35 8.96 8.64
CA LYS A 58 -0.17 10.39 8.33
C LYS A 58 -0.26 11.24 9.59
N ALA A 59 -1.23 10.97 10.46
CA ALA A 59 -1.38 11.67 11.74
C ALA A 59 -0.16 11.46 12.66
N GLN A 60 0.48 10.29 12.59
CA GLN A 60 1.74 10.00 13.27
C GLN A 60 2.98 10.64 12.61
N GLY A 61 2.82 11.40 11.52
CA GLY A 61 3.93 12.05 10.80
C GLY A 61 4.73 11.11 9.89
N CYS A 62 4.14 9.99 9.45
CA CYS A 62 4.83 9.05 8.57
C CYS A 62 5.01 9.62 7.15
N LYS A 63 6.25 9.94 6.79
CA LYS A 63 6.62 10.53 5.48
C LYS A 63 6.40 9.60 4.27
N LEU A 64 6.06 8.34 4.51
CA LEU A 64 5.75 7.37 3.44
C LEU A 64 4.40 7.67 2.77
N PHE A 65 3.51 8.38 3.46
CA PHE A 65 2.17 8.73 3.01
C PHE A 65 2.02 10.23 2.73
#